data_AF-A0A8J8BK50-F1
#
_entry.id   AF-A0A8J8BK50-F1
#
_cell.length_a   1.000
_cell.length_b   1.000
_cell.length_c   1.000
_cell.angle_alpha   90.00
_cell.angle_beta   90.00
_cell.angle_gamma   90.00
#
_symmetry.space_group_name_H-M   'P 1'
#
loop_
_entity.id
_entity.type
_entity.pdbx_description
1 polymer ?
#
loop_
_entity_poly.entity_id
_entity_poly.type
_entity_poly.pdbx_seq_one_letter_code
_entity_poly.pdbx_strand_id
1 'polypeptide(L)'
;MSPRTFALPALALLLAACAPEPVVPTAPMAMEGVRLTLEARPQSPVCDPAEPYVVRVRWEAKDWPDPRFDFHLERSDGQLWARHNSASGEQDSGPWARPGLFFVMVDRETRRVAAATPVPPLICPPA
;
A
#
# COMPACT_ATOMS: atom_id res chain seq x y z
N MET A 1 47.06 45.09 -19.98
CA MET A 1 45.69 44.97 -20.53
C MET A 1 45.16 43.60 -20.12
N SER A 2 44.16 43.58 -19.25
CA SER A 2 43.61 42.39 -18.60
C SER A 2 42.72 41.55 -19.53
N PRO A 3 42.67 40.21 -19.34
CA PRO A 3 41.72 39.33 -20.02
C PRO A 3 40.32 39.48 -19.41
N ARG A 4 39.28 39.60 -20.26
CA ARG A 4 37.88 39.59 -19.83
C ARG A 4 37.31 38.18 -19.97
N THR A 5 37.30 37.46 -18.87
CA THR A 5 36.57 36.21 -18.67
C THR A 5 35.07 36.53 -18.58
N PHE A 6 34.28 36.13 -19.57
CA PHE A 6 32.81 36.14 -19.47
C PHE A 6 32.37 34.85 -18.79
N ALA A 7 32.07 34.93 -17.49
CA ALA A 7 31.37 33.89 -16.77
C ALA A 7 29.85 34.16 -16.88
N LEU A 8 29.14 33.32 -17.64
CA LEU A 8 27.68 33.25 -17.64
C LEU A 8 27.22 32.46 -16.40
N PRO A 9 26.42 33.03 -15.48
CA PRO A 9 25.83 32.25 -14.42
C PRO A 9 24.65 31.44 -14.99
N ALA A 10 24.80 30.11 -15.02
CA ALA A 10 23.70 29.19 -15.27
C ALA A 10 22.75 29.23 -14.05
N LEU A 11 21.61 29.90 -14.22
CA LEU A 11 20.52 29.92 -13.24
C LEU A 11 19.79 28.57 -13.30
N ALA A 12 20.18 27.62 -12.46
CA ALA A 12 19.45 26.36 -12.29
C ALA A 12 18.15 26.65 -11.51
N LEU A 13 17.02 26.73 -12.21
CA LEU A 13 15.69 26.72 -11.60
C LEU A 13 15.48 25.36 -10.92
N LEU A 14 15.50 25.37 -9.58
CA LEU A 14 15.00 24.27 -8.75
C LEU A 14 13.47 24.23 -8.89
N LEU A 15 12.95 23.40 -9.79
CA LEU A 15 11.56 22.97 -9.76
C LEU A 15 11.37 22.11 -8.52
N ALA A 16 11.00 22.71 -7.40
CA ALA A 16 10.45 22.00 -6.26
C ALA A 16 9.10 21.40 -6.72
N ALA A 17 9.16 20.18 -7.26
CA ALA A 17 7.96 19.43 -7.61
C ALA A 17 7.18 19.16 -6.32
N CYS A 18 6.02 19.81 -6.16
CA CYS A 18 5.02 19.44 -5.16
C CYS A 18 4.48 18.04 -5.49
N ALA A 19 5.19 17.00 -5.08
CA ALA A 19 4.59 15.68 -4.98
C ALA A 19 3.66 15.68 -3.76
N PRO A 20 2.46 15.09 -3.85
CA PRO A 20 1.61 14.87 -2.67
C PRO A 20 2.37 14.07 -1.62
N GLU A 21 2.25 14.46 -0.36
CA GLU A 21 2.86 13.69 0.73
C GLU A 21 2.26 12.28 0.80
N PRO A 22 3.07 11.25 1.07
CA PRO A 22 2.56 9.91 1.28
C PRO A 22 1.58 9.82 2.45
N VAL A 23 0.47 9.11 2.24
CA VAL A 23 -0.48 8.82 3.31
C VAL A 23 0.02 7.62 4.10
N VAL A 24 0.23 7.82 5.41
CA VAL A 24 0.54 6.76 6.38
C VAL A 24 -0.73 6.50 7.21
N PRO A 25 -1.43 5.37 7.01
CA PRO A 25 -2.62 5.04 7.78
C PRO A 25 -2.27 4.75 9.25
N THR A 26 -3.09 5.27 10.17
CA THR A 26 -3.00 4.98 11.61
C THR A 26 -4.20 4.17 12.12
N ALA A 27 -5.23 4.03 11.29
CA ALA A 27 -6.44 3.28 11.55
C ALA A 27 -6.99 2.70 10.24
N PRO A 28 -7.86 1.67 10.29
CA PRO A 28 -8.58 1.21 9.11
C PRO A 28 -9.38 2.34 8.46
N MET A 29 -9.36 2.41 7.14
CA MET A 29 -10.17 3.36 6.36
C MET A 29 -10.63 2.72 5.06
N ALA A 30 -11.78 3.14 4.56
CA ALA A 30 -12.26 2.80 3.23
C ALA A 30 -13.15 3.92 2.70
N MET A 31 -13.02 4.23 1.41
CA MET A 31 -13.97 5.07 0.70
C MET A 31 -15.33 4.38 0.62
N GLU A 32 -16.38 5.16 0.42
CA GLU A 32 -17.72 4.62 0.21
C GLU A 32 -17.74 3.64 -0.98
N GLY A 33 -18.43 2.52 -0.80
CA GLY A 33 -18.47 1.44 -1.81
C GLY A 33 -17.22 0.55 -1.88
N VAL A 34 -16.16 0.86 -1.11
CA VAL A 34 -14.92 0.06 -1.08
C VAL A 34 -14.86 -0.81 0.18
N ARG A 35 -14.40 -2.05 0.00
CA ARG A 35 -14.12 -3.00 1.07
C ARG A 35 -12.75 -3.62 0.85
N LEU A 36 -11.92 -3.58 1.88
CA LEU A 36 -10.63 -4.27 1.95
C LEU A 36 -10.59 -5.14 3.21
N THR A 37 -10.63 -6.46 3.03
CA THR A 37 -10.66 -7.44 4.12
C THR A 37 -9.41 -8.31 4.10
N LEU A 38 -8.80 -8.48 5.26
CA LEU A 38 -7.59 -9.27 5.46
C LEU A 38 -7.92 -10.41 6.42
N GLU A 39 -7.54 -11.63 6.06
CA GLU A 39 -7.71 -12.82 6.89
C GLU A 39 -6.32 -13.44 7.14
N ALA A 40 -5.89 -13.50 8.40
CA ALA A 40 -4.67 -14.19 8.79
C ALA A 40 -4.86 -15.71 8.67
N ARG A 41 -3.90 -16.39 8.06
CA ARG A 41 -3.93 -17.82 7.77
C ARG A 41 -2.66 -18.49 8.31
N PRO A 42 -2.77 -19.52 9.16
CA PRO A 42 -1.61 -20.27 9.62
C PRO A 42 -0.96 -21.00 8.44
N GLN A 43 0.36 -21.15 8.49
CA GLN A 43 1.16 -21.80 7.43
C GLN A 43 1.69 -23.17 7.82
N SER A 44 1.68 -23.45 9.12
CA SER A 44 2.18 -24.67 9.72
C SER A 44 1.02 -25.40 10.37
N PRO A 45 1.06 -26.75 10.44
CA PRO A 45 0.14 -27.53 11.27
C PRO A 45 0.19 -27.11 12.75
N VAL A 46 1.36 -26.66 13.20
CA VAL A 46 1.51 -26.00 14.50
C VAL A 46 1.22 -24.52 14.30
N CYS A 47 0.04 -24.10 14.75
CA CYS A 47 -0.33 -22.68 14.73
C CYS A 47 0.46 -21.95 15.82
N ASP A 48 1.35 -21.05 15.40
CA ASP A 48 2.13 -20.19 16.30
C ASP A 48 1.88 -18.72 15.94
N PRO A 49 1.25 -17.92 16.83
CA PRO A 49 1.00 -16.51 16.57
C PRO A 49 2.25 -15.63 16.64
N ALA A 50 3.38 -16.15 17.12
CA ALA A 50 4.67 -15.43 17.15
C ALA A 50 5.41 -15.46 15.81
N GLU A 51 5.09 -16.42 14.94
CA GLU A 51 5.73 -16.59 13.64
C GLU A 51 5.02 -15.77 12.53
N PRO A 52 5.74 -15.37 11.45
CA PRO A 52 5.10 -14.80 10.28
C PRO A 52 4.09 -15.75 9.62
N TYR A 53 3.03 -15.18 9.04
CA TYR A 53 1.94 -15.96 8.44
C TYR A 53 1.53 -15.45 7.05
N VAL A 54 0.61 -16.18 6.38
CA VAL A 54 -0.03 -15.71 5.12
C VAL A 54 -1.22 -14.86 5.52
N VAL A 55 -1.45 -13.77 4.81
CA VAL A 55 -2.70 -13.03 4.84
C VAL A 55 -3.40 -13.19 3.51
N ARG A 56 -4.66 -13.59 3.55
CA ARG A 56 -5.54 -13.52 2.39
C ARG A 56 -6.13 -12.12 2.30
N VAL A 57 -5.80 -11.42 1.23
CA VAL A 57 -6.29 -10.06 0.95
C VAL A 57 -7.43 -10.15 -0.04
N ARG A 58 -8.59 -9.63 0.32
CA ARG A 58 -9.77 -9.53 -0.57
C ARG A 58 -10.20 -8.09 -0.71
N TRP A 59 -10.57 -7.70 -1.92
CA TRP A 59 -11.08 -6.37 -2.20
C TRP A 59 -12.36 -6.40 -3.03
N GLU A 60 -13.17 -5.36 -2.85
CA GLU A 60 -14.34 -5.04 -3.65
C GLU A 60 -14.48 -3.51 -3.70
N ALA A 61 -14.65 -2.94 -4.89
CA ALA A 61 -14.88 -1.52 -5.12
C ALA A 61 -16.12 -1.36 -6.01
N LYS A 62 -17.26 -1.00 -5.40
CA LYS A 62 -18.52 -0.78 -6.11
C LYS A 62 -18.49 0.57 -6.82
N ASP A 63 -19.14 0.63 -7.98
CA ASP A 63 -19.32 1.86 -8.76
C ASP A 63 -18.00 2.59 -9.10
N TRP A 64 -16.91 1.83 -9.23
CA TRP A 64 -15.58 2.37 -9.58
C TRP A 64 -15.40 2.43 -11.10
N PRO A 65 -15.26 3.62 -11.73
CA PRO A 65 -15.33 3.75 -13.20
C PRO A 65 -14.22 3.03 -13.99
N ASP A 66 -12.99 3.00 -13.48
CA ASP A 66 -11.83 2.31 -14.10
C ASP A 66 -10.96 1.67 -13.00
N PRO A 67 -11.31 0.45 -12.53
CA PRO A 67 -10.66 -0.14 -11.38
C PRO A 67 -9.22 -0.57 -11.70
N ARG A 68 -8.26 0.24 -11.24
CA ARG A 68 -6.82 0.00 -11.38
C ARG A 68 -6.15 0.30 -10.06
N PHE A 69 -5.85 -0.74 -9.30
CA PHE A 69 -5.37 -0.60 -7.93
C PHE A 69 -3.93 -1.09 -7.80
N ASP A 70 -3.13 -0.28 -7.12
CA ASP A 70 -1.84 -0.67 -6.57
C ASP A 70 -2.02 -0.93 -5.07
N PHE A 71 -1.56 -2.08 -4.60
CA PHE A 71 -1.58 -2.45 -3.19
C PHE A 71 -0.16 -2.27 -2.63
N HIS A 72 -0.02 -1.30 -1.74
CA HIS A 72 1.24 -0.96 -1.08
C HIS A 72 1.26 -1.47 0.36
N LEU A 73 2.45 -1.63 0.90
CA LEU A 73 2.67 -1.91 2.31
C LEU A 73 2.96 -0.63 3.09
N GLU A 74 2.36 -0.51 4.27
CA GLU A 74 2.56 0.53 5.30
C GLU A 74 2.17 1.97 4.94
N ARG A 75 2.29 2.39 3.68
CA ARG A 75 1.99 3.76 3.22
C ARG A 75 1.64 3.80 1.73
N SER A 76 0.99 4.87 1.26
CA SER A 76 0.43 4.96 -0.11
C SER A 76 1.46 4.93 -1.25
N ASP A 77 2.74 5.15 -0.97
CA ASP A 77 3.86 5.03 -1.91
C ASP A 77 4.88 3.99 -1.42
N GLY A 78 4.50 3.14 -0.46
CA GLY A 78 5.36 2.14 0.15
C GLY A 78 5.71 1.02 -0.82
N GLN A 79 6.29 -0.06 -0.31
CA GLN A 79 6.61 -1.22 -1.15
C GLN A 79 5.36 -1.69 -1.90
N LEU A 80 5.43 -1.73 -3.22
CA LEU A 80 4.37 -2.30 -4.05
C LEU A 80 4.36 -3.81 -3.81
N TRP A 81 3.26 -4.31 -3.26
CA TRP A 81 3.05 -5.74 -3.09
C TRP A 81 2.36 -6.36 -4.30
N ALA A 82 1.28 -5.73 -4.77
CA ALA A 82 0.50 -6.26 -5.88
C ALA A 82 -0.15 -5.15 -6.72
N ARG A 83 -0.52 -5.52 -7.95
CA ARG A 83 -1.25 -4.68 -8.89
C ARG A 83 -2.39 -5.46 -9.50
N HIS A 84 -3.59 -4.87 -9.48
CA HIS A 84 -4.80 -5.47 -10.02
C HIS A 84 -5.56 -4.47 -10.88
N ASN A 85 -6.14 -4.94 -11.98
CA ASN A 85 -6.98 -4.15 -12.88
C ASN A 85 -8.44 -4.65 -12.81
N SER A 86 -8.93 -4.92 -11.60
CA SER A 86 -10.28 -5.42 -11.34
C SER A 86 -10.88 -4.77 -10.10
N ALA A 87 -12.19 -4.52 -10.16
CA ALA A 87 -12.94 -3.93 -9.05
C ALA A 87 -12.99 -4.85 -7.81
N SER A 88 -12.85 -6.16 -8.02
CA SER A 88 -12.83 -7.16 -6.95
C SER A 88 -11.79 -8.23 -7.21
N GLY A 89 -11.38 -8.91 -6.15
CA GLY A 89 -10.51 -10.07 -6.23
C GLY A 89 -10.00 -10.55 -4.87
N GLU A 90 -9.14 -11.56 -4.93
CA GLU A 90 -8.50 -12.19 -3.77
C GLU A 90 -7.06 -12.55 -4.13
N GLN A 91 -6.13 -12.35 -3.20
CA GLN A 91 -4.76 -12.81 -3.33
C GLN A 91 -4.15 -13.11 -1.95
N ASP A 92 -3.45 -14.23 -1.85
CA ASP A 92 -2.66 -14.59 -0.67
C ASP A 92 -1.31 -13.87 -0.68
N SER A 93 -0.90 -13.36 0.47
CA SER A 93 0.45 -12.83 0.68
C SER A 93 1.49 -13.96 0.74
N GLY A 94 2.77 -13.58 0.79
CA GLY A 94 3.83 -14.47 1.22
C GLY A 94 3.89 -14.64 2.75
N PRO A 95 4.80 -15.51 3.25
CA PRO A 95 5.03 -15.81 4.66
C PRO A 95 5.82 -14.75 5.40
N TRP A 96 5.34 -13.52 5.35
CA TRP A 96 6.02 -12.38 5.95
C TRP A 96 5.10 -11.50 6.77
N ALA A 97 3.78 -11.75 6.73
CA ALA A 97 2.82 -10.91 7.41
C ALA A 97 2.98 -10.99 8.94
N ARG A 98 2.83 -9.84 9.58
CA ARG A 98 2.87 -9.67 11.04
C ARG A 98 1.77 -8.69 11.45
N PRO A 99 1.24 -8.81 12.67
CA PRO A 99 0.16 -7.94 13.13
C PRO A 99 0.57 -6.46 13.05
N GLY A 100 -0.33 -5.59 12.62
CA GLY A 100 -0.12 -4.14 12.58
C GLY A 100 0.55 -3.59 11.32
N LEU A 101 1.16 -4.42 10.47
CA LEU A 101 1.54 -3.99 9.11
C LEU A 101 0.28 -3.58 8.33
N PHE A 102 0.34 -2.58 7.47
CA PHE A 102 -0.84 -2.16 6.68
C PHE A 102 -0.76 -2.62 5.23
N PHE A 103 -1.89 -3.05 4.69
CA PHE A 103 -2.13 -3.05 3.25
C PHE A 103 -2.88 -1.77 2.89
N VAL A 104 -2.37 -1.05 1.88
CA VAL A 104 -2.90 0.23 1.41
C VAL A 104 -3.28 0.08 -0.06
N MET A 105 -4.58 0.11 -0.34
CA MET A 105 -5.14 0.03 -1.69
C MET A 105 -5.24 1.44 -2.27
N VAL A 106 -4.49 1.71 -3.33
CA VAL A 106 -4.36 3.02 -3.98
C VAL A 106 -4.91 2.95 -5.39
N ASP A 107 -5.83 3.85 -5.71
CA ASP A 107 -6.29 4.03 -7.08
C ASP A 107 -5.14 4.60 -7.93
N ARG A 108 -4.76 3.89 -8.99
CA ARG A 108 -3.55 4.19 -9.74
C ARG A 108 -3.66 5.48 -10.56
N GLU A 109 -4.86 5.82 -11.01
CA GLU A 109 -5.13 7.00 -11.81
C GLU A 109 -5.08 8.27 -10.95
N THR A 110 -5.85 8.30 -9.87
CA THR A 110 -5.98 9.47 -9.00
C THR A 110 -4.92 9.53 -7.90
N ARG A 111 -4.17 8.45 -7.69
CA ARG A 111 -3.20 8.26 -6.60
C ARG A 111 -3.80 8.38 -5.20
N ARG A 112 -5.12 8.27 -5.08
CA ARG A 112 -5.84 8.35 -3.80
C ARG A 112 -5.89 6.99 -3.11
N VAL A 113 -5.80 7.00 -1.78
CA VAL A 113 -6.02 5.80 -0.98
C VAL A 113 -7.52 5.48 -1.00
N ALA A 114 -7.88 4.35 -1.60
CA ALA A 114 -9.24 3.84 -1.64
C ALA A 114 -9.60 3.09 -0.35
N ALA A 115 -8.65 2.33 0.20
CA ALA A 115 -8.79 1.68 1.50
C ALA A 115 -7.41 1.38 2.12
N ALA A 116 -7.36 1.26 3.45
CA ALA A 116 -6.22 0.73 4.16
C ALA A 116 -6.69 -0.09 5.36
N THR A 117 -6.08 -1.25 5.55
CA THR A 117 -6.46 -2.19 6.62
C THR A 117 -5.19 -2.76 7.27
N PRO A 118 -5.08 -2.76 8.61
CA PRO A 118 -3.98 -3.41 9.28
C PRO A 118 -4.13 -4.93 9.19
N VAL A 119 -3.00 -5.62 9.07
CA VAL A 119 -2.90 -7.06 9.19
C VAL A 119 -3.41 -7.47 10.57
N PRO A 120 -4.46 -8.31 10.65
CA PRO A 120 -5.02 -8.76 11.92
C PRO A 120 -4.08 -9.77 12.60
N PRO A 121 -4.15 -9.93 13.94
CA PRO A 121 -3.41 -11.00 14.60
C PRO A 121 -3.85 -12.38 14.11
N LEU A 122 -2.90 -13.32 14.07
CA LEU A 122 -3.22 -14.74 13.87
C LEU A 122 -3.87 -15.28 15.15
N ILE A 123 -5.08 -15.85 15.01
CA ILE A 123 -5.79 -16.49 16.11
C ILE A 123 -5.60 -18.01 15.99
N CYS A 124 -4.89 -18.59 16.95
CA CYS A 124 -4.71 -20.03 17.04
C CYS A 124 -5.73 -20.64 18.00
N PRO A 125 -6.33 -21.81 17.68
CA PRO A 125 -7.16 -22.53 18.63
C PRO A 125 -6.36 -22.93 19.87
N PRO A 126 -7.00 -23.06 21.04
CA PRO A 126 -6.33 -23.57 22.23
C PRO A 126 -5.82 -25.00 21.96
N ALA A 127 -4.63 -25.30 22.48
CA ALA A 127 -3.99 -26.61 22.39
C ALA A 127 -4.74 -27.68 23.20
#